data_AF-A0AAU5NQ67-F1
#
_entry.id   AF-A0AAU5NQ67-F1
#
_cell.length_a   1.000
_cell.length_b   1.000
_cell.length_c   1.000
_cell.angle_alpha   90.00
_cell.angle_beta   90.00
_cell.angle_gamma   90.00
#
_symmetry.space_group_name_H-M   'P 1'
#
loop_
_entity.id
_entity.type
_entity.pdbx_description
1 polymer ?
#
loop_
_entity_poly.entity_id
_entity_poly.type
_entity_poly.pdbx_seq_one_letter_code
_entity_poly.pdbx_strand_id
1 'polypeptide(L)'
;MATPPPRAPLADRIEQLLAPGGPLPIVAAGDPVLRAGVARYDGELDADLLARFVEALRVTMLAAPGVGLAAPQVGVELRIAVIEDPAPVPDEVRLARGRVPQPFRVLVNPVYEPVGPDRAAFFEGCLSVPGYQAVVARHAAVRLTGEDERGRPLDEVFTGWPARIVQHETDHLDGLLYLDRAELRSLSSNQAVLDRWARPTPAEAAAALGFPLP
;
A
#
# COMPACT_ATOMS: atom_id res chain seq x y z
N MET A 1 35.91 1.86 -4.29
CA MET A 1 34.58 1.25 -4.53
C MET A 1 34.29 1.40 -6.01
N ALA A 2 34.09 0.29 -6.72
CA ALA A 2 33.70 0.36 -8.13
C ALA A 2 32.32 1.02 -8.22
N THR A 3 32.19 2.03 -9.08
CA THR A 3 30.88 2.59 -9.44
C THR A 3 30.03 1.44 -9.98
N PRO A 4 28.85 1.16 -9.42
CA PRO A 4 27.98 0.12 -9.96
C PRO A 4 27.70 0.43 -11.44
N PRO A 5 27.58 -0.59 -12.29
CA PRO A 5 27.30 -0.37 -13.71
C PRO A 5 26.02 0.46 -13.86
N PRO A 6 25.94 1.31 -14.92
CA PRO A 6 24.73 2.06 -15.18
C PRO A 6 23.54 1.11 -15.28
N ARG A 7 22.47 1.42 -14.55
CA ARG A 7 21.23 0.64 -14.62
C ARG A 7 20.70 0.71 -16.05
N ALA A 8 20.21 -0.42 -16.57
CA ALA A 8 19.50 -0.44 -17.84
C ALA A 8 18.32 0.57 -17.82
N PRO A 9 17.91 1.11 -18.99
CA PRO A 9 16.72 1.94 -19.09
C PRO A 9 15.54 1.31 -18.34
N LEU A 10 14.72 2.15 -17.70
CA LEU A 10 13.59 1.69 -16.88
C LEU A 10 12.68 0.71 -17.63
N ALA A 11 12.34 1.04 -18.88
CA ALA A 11 11.53 0.20 -19.75
C ALA A 11 12.10 -1.21 -19.93
N ASP A 12 13.41 -1.33 -20.20
CA ASP A 12 14.07 -2.63 -20.37
C ASP A 12 14.02 -3.47 -19.08
N ARG A 13 14.17 -2.83 -17.91
CA ARG A 13 14.05 -3.52 -16.61
C ARG A 13 12.64 -4.05 -16.40
N ILE A 14 11.62 -3.27 -16.77
CA ILE A 14 10.22 -3.69 -16.64
C ILE A 14 9.93 -4.83 -17.61
N GLU A 15 10.40 -4.75 -18.86
CA GLU A 15 10.25 -5.86 -19.82
C GLU A 15 10.88 -7.16 -19.29
N GLN A 16 12.09 -7.09 -18.73
CA GLN A 16 12.75 -8.24 -18.09
C GLN A 16 11.96 -8.77 -16.88
N LEU A 17 11.40 -7.87 -16.07
CA LEU A 17 10.58 -8.22 -14.92
C LEU A 17 9.27 -8.92 -15.33
N LEU A 18 8.68 -8.51 -16.46
CA LEU A 18 7.44 -9.07 -16.99
C LEU A 18 7.65 -10.37 -17.78
N ALA A 19 8.85 -10.62 -18.31
CA ALA A 19 9.15 -11.75 -19.20
C ALA A 19 8.78 -13.15 -18.66
N PRO A 20 8.93 -13.47 -17.35
CA PRO A 20 8.50 -14.76 -16.82
C PRO A 20 6.98 -14.98 -16.88
N GLY A 21 6.20 -13.90 -16.91
CA GLY A 21 4.74 -13.92 -16.75
C GLY A 21 4.29 -14.26 -15.31
N GLY A 22 3.05 -13.87 -14.98
CA GLY A 22 2.46 -14.12 -13.66
C GLY A 22 2.84 -13.09 -12.59
N PRO A 23 2.67 -13.44 -11.29
CA PRO A 23 2.99 -12.55 -10.18
C PRO A 23 4.47 -12.16 -10.13
N LEU A 24 4.72 -10.90 -9.85
CA LEU A 24 6.05 -10.32 -9.68
C LEU A 24 6.61 -10.65 -8.29
N PRO A 25 7.93 -10.76 -8.13
CA PRO A 25 8.55 -10.88 -6.81
C PRO A 25 8.30 -9.60 -6.01
N ILE A 26 7.77 -9.76 -4.80
CA ILE A 26 7.59 -8.66 -3.85
C ILE A 26 8.88 -8.49 -3.05
N VAL A 27 9.46 -7.30 -3.07
CA VAL A 27 10.65 -6.97 -2.28
C VAL A 27 10.27 -6.79 -0.80
N ALA A 28 11.15 -7.27 0.07
CA ALA A 28 10.96 -7.20 1.52
C ALA A 28 11.63 -5.97 2.14
N ALA A 29 11.10 -5.54 3.29
CA ALA A 29 11.69 -4.48 4.10
C ALA A 29 13.16 -4.79 4.41
N GLY A 30 14.01 -3.80 4.17
CA GLY A 30 15.47 -3.96 4.12
C GLY A 30 16.02 -3.68 2.72
N ASP A 31 15.23 -3.88 1.67
CA ASP A 31 15.59 -3.42 0.33
C ASP A 31 15.54 -1.87 0.25
N PRO A 32 16.62 -1.20 -0.20
CA PRO A 32 16.65 0.26 -0.33
C PRO A 32 15.56 0.85 -1.23
N VAL A 33 15.03 0.10 -2.20
CA VAL A 33 13.98 0.60 -3.11
C VAL A 33 12.72 1.03 -2.34
N LEU A 34 12.44 0.39 -1.21
CA LEU A 34 11.30 0.71 -0.34
C LEU A 34 11.53 1.96 0.52
N ARG A 35 12.74 2.55 0.48
CA ARG A 35 13.15 3.68 1.33
C ARG A 35 13.59 4.91 0.54
N ALA A 36 13.80 4.77 -0.77
CA ALA A 36 14.31 5.85 -1.61
C ALA A 36 13.27 6.96 -1.87
N GLY A 37 11.97 6.61 -1.84
CA GLY A 37 10.93 7.43 -2.43
C GLY A 37 11.04 7.45 -3.96
N VAL A 38 9.99 7.92 -4.62
CA VAL A 38 9.92 7.93 -6.08
C VAL A 38 9.55 9.31 -6.59
N ALA A 39 10.33 9.78 -7.58
CA ALA A 39 10.04 10.99 -8.32
C ALA A 39 8.70 10.88 -9.07
N ARG A 40 8.18 12.03 -9.51
CA ARG A 40 6.97 12.05 -10.35
C ARG A 40 7.18 11.20 -11.61
N TYR A 41 6.17 10.42 -11.98
CA TYR A 41 6.07 9.74 -13.26
C TYR A 41 5.61 10.73 -14.33
N ASP A 42 6.41 10.92 -15.38
CA ASP A 42 6.16 11.88 -16.46
C ASP A 42 5.93 11.20 -17.83
N GLY A 43 5.66 9.89 -17.83
CA GLY A 43 5.36 9.12 -19.06
C GLY A 43 6.56 8.35 -19.60
N GLU A 44 7.42 7.85 -18.72
CA GLU A 44 8.62 7.09 -19.06
C GLU A 44 8.33 5.74 -19.73
N LEU A 45 7.10 5.23 -19.64
CA LEU A 45 6.64 4.03 -20.32
C LEU A 45 5.66 4.39 -21.44
N ASP A 46 5.77 3.67 -22.55
CA ASP A 46 4.70 3.68 -23.54
C ASP A 46 3.42 3.03 -22.97
N ALA A 47 2.31 3.24 -23.68
CA ALA A 47 0.99 2.80 -23.23
C ALA A 47 0.85 1.28 -23.12
N ASP A 48 1.55 0.49 -23.96
CA ASP A 48 1.47 -0.97 -23.93
C ASP A 48 2.22 -1.51 -22.71
N LEU A 49 3.45 -1.04 -22.51
CA LEU A 49 4.27 -1.45 -21.37
C LEU A 49 3.66 -1.01 -20.05
N LEU A 50 3.09 0.20 -19.98
CA LEU A 50 2.36 0.67 -18.81
C LEU A 50 1.15 -0.24 -18.50
N ALA A 51 0.34 -0.58 -19.50
CA ALA A 51 -0.84 -1.42 -19.30
C ALA A 51 -0.47 -2.82 -18.81
N ARG A 52 0.57 -3.43 -19.41
CA ARG A 52 1.10 -4.73 -18.97
C ARG A 52 1.68 -4.68 -17.56
N PHE A 53 2.37 -3.59 -17.21
CA PHE A 53 2.93 -3.41 -15.87
C PHE A 53 1.84 -3.24 -14.80
N VAL A 54 0.82 -2.42 -15.06
CA VAL A 54 -0.33 -2.24 -14.18
C VAL A 54 -1.06 -3.57 -13.95
N GLU A 55 -1.28 -4.35 -15.01
CA GLU A 55 -1.91 -5.67 -14.88
C GLU A 55 -1.04 -6.61 -14.04
N ALA A 56 0.28 -6.61 -14.23
CA ALA A 56 1.19 -7.40 -13.41
C ALA A 56 1.15 -6.99 -11.93
N LEU A 57 1.06 -5.69 -11.61
CA LEU A 57 0.85 -5.22 -10.23
C LEU A 57 -0.45 -5.78 -9.65
N ARG A 58 -1.55 -5.70 -10.41
CA ARG A 58 -2.86 -6.22 -9.99
C ARG A 58 -2.81 -7.72 -9.74
N VAL A 59 -2.28 -8.50 -10.67
CA VAL A 59 -2.12 -9.96 -10.55
C VAL A 59 -1.27 -10.31 -9.33
N THR A 60 -0.18 -9.57 -9.10
CA THR A 60 0.71 -9.77 -7.95
C THR A 60 0.00 -9.50 -6.63
N MET A 61 -0.72 -8.37 -6.54
CA MET A 61 -1.52 -8.00 -5.38
C MET A 61 -2.55 -9.09 -5.02
N LEU A 62 -3.30 -9.57 -6.01
CA LEU A 62 -4.34 -10.59 -5.82
C LEU A 62 -3.76 -11.97 -5.46
N ALA A 63 -2.59 -12.33 -6.00
CA ALA A 63 -1.90 -13.56 -5.67
C ALA A 63 -1.33 -13.56 -4.23
N ALA A 64 -1.04 -12.38 -3.68
CA ALA A 64 -0.54 -12.18 -2.31
C ALA A 64 -1.64 -11.77 -1.30
N PRO A 65 -2.89 -12.18 -1.54
CA PRO A 65 -4.15 -11.59 -1.04
C PRO A 65 -4.09 -10.15 -0.45
N GLY A 66 -3.40 -9.23 -1.14
CA GLY A 66 -3.33 -7.82 -0.76
C GLY A 66 -4.55 -7.02 -1.22
N VAL A 67 -4.70 -5.81 -0.68
CA VAL A 67 -5.73 -4.83 -1.11
C VAL A 67 -5.15 -3.58 -1.77
N GLY A 68 -3.82 -3.52 -1.86
CA GLY A 68 -3.04 -2.51 -2.53
C GLY A 68 -1.63 -3.03 -2.81
N LEU A 69 -0.99 -2.47 -3.83
CA LEU A 69 0.41 -2.72 -4.15
C LEU A 69 1.02 -1.52 -4.90
N ALA A 70 2.12 -0.99 -4.38
CA ALA A 70 2.91 0.07 -5.00
C ALA A 70 4.06 -0.48 -5.85
N ALA A 71 4.42 0.19 -6.95
CA ALA A 71 5.51 -0.24 -7.83
C ALA A 71 6.88 -0.46 -7.13
N PRO A 72 7.28 0.33 -6.11
CA PRO A 72 8.49 0.05 -5.33
C PRO A 72 8.49 -1.34 -4.69
N GLN A 73 7.31 -1.88 -4.37
CA GLN A 73 7.19 -3.22 -3.77
C GLN A 73 7.51 -4.34 -4.74
N VAL A 74 7.63 -4.08 -6.04
CA VAL A 74 8.14 -5.03 -7.04
C VAL A 74 9.50 -4.61 -7.60
N GLY A 75 10.20 -3.72 -6.88
CA GLY A 75 11.54 -3.24 -7.24
C GLY A 75 11.56 -2.17 -8.34
N VAL A 76 10.41 -1.56 -8.66
CA VAL A 76 10.29 -0.58 -9.74
C VAL A 76 10.04 0.81 -9.16
N GLU A 77 10.97 1.72 -9.46
CA GLU A 77 10.95 3.13 -9.03
C GLU A 77 9.97 3.95 -9.90
N LEU A 78 8.69 3.58 -9.90
CA LEU A 78 7.60 4.31 -10.54
C LEU A 78 6.60 4.81 -9.50
N ARG A 79 6.13 6.05 -9.65
CA ARG A 79 5.15 6.65 -8.73
C ARG A 79 3.73 6.19 -9.08
N ILE A 80 3.53 4.88 -9.04
CA ILE A 80 2.31 4.18 -9.43
C ILE A 80 1.96 3.17 -8.35
N ALA A 81 0.69 3.12 -7.97
CA ALA A 81 0.12 2.08 -7.13
C ALA A 81 -1.21 1.57 -7.67
N VAL A 82 -1.61 0.38 -7.27
CA VAL A 82 -2.94 -0.19 -7.56
C VAL A 82 -3.66 -0.49 -6.25
N ILE A 83 -4.98 -0.34 -6.25
CA ILE A 83 -5.84 -0.67 -5.09
C ILE A 83 -7.09 -1.43 -5.52
N GLU A 84 -7.49 -2.44 -4.75
CA GLU A 84 -8.71 -3.22 -4.94
C GLU A 84 -9.05 -3.97 -3.64
N ASP A 85 -10.27 -3.84 -3.13
CA ASP A 85 -10.71 -4.58 -1.95
C ASP A 85 -12.16 -5.03 -2.13
N PRO A 86 -12.44 -6.33 -2.34
CA PRO A 86 -13.82 -6.82 -2.38
C PRO A 86 -14.51 -6.73 -1.00
N ALA A 87 -13.75 -6.47 0.08
CA ALA A 87 -14.22 -6.33 1.45
C ALA A 87 -15.08 -7.50 1.98
N PRO A 88 -14.68 -8.78 1.82
CA PRO A 88 -15.46 -9.91 2.30
C PRO A 88 -15.27 -10.10 3.82
N VAL A 89 -15.81 -9.19 4.62
CA VAL A 89 -15.67 -9.18 6.09
C VAL A 89 -17.03 -9.24 6.80
N PRO A 90 -17.09 -9.76 8.05
CA PRO A 90 -18.30 -9.68 8.86
C PRO A 90 -18.79 -8.25 9.06
N ASP A 91 -20.09 -8.07 9.26
CA ASP A 91 -20.72 -6.75 9.40
C ASP A 91 -20.13 -5.93 10.56
N GLU A 92 -19.79 -6.56 11.69
CA GLU A 92 -19.15 -5.88 12.82
C GLU A 92 -17.79 -5.26 12.44
N VAL A 93 -16.99 -5.96 11.62
CA VAL A 93 -15.70 -5.47 11.12
C VAL A 93 -15.92 -4.38 10.07
N ARG A 94 -16.88 -4.59 9.16
CA ARG A 94 -17.26 -3.63 8.12
C ARG A 94 -17.64 -2.29 8.75
N LEU A 95 -18.53 -2.32 9.75
CA LEU A 95 -19.02 -1.13 10.45
C LEU A 95 -17.91 -0.46 11.25
N ALA A 96 -17.16 -1.22 12.05
CA ALA A 96 -16.10 -0.66 12.89
C ALA A 96 -14.98 0.01 12.07
N ARG A 97 -14.64 -0.55 10.90
CA ARG A 97 -13.51 -0.09 10.08
C ARG A 97 -13.92 0.83 8.92
N GLY A 98 -15.22 1.00 8.69
CA GLY A 98 -15.71 1.60 7.44
C GLY A 98 -15.17 0.86 6.21
N ARG A 99 -15.08 -0.48 6.27
CA ARG A 99 -14.48 -1.31 5.21
C ARG A 99 -15.50 -1.69 4.15
N VAL A 100 -15.70 -0.79 3.20
CA VAL A 100 -16.59 -0.99 2.05
C VAL A 100 -15.83 -1.49 0.83
N PRO A 101 -16.51 -2.12 -0.16
CA PRO A 101 -15.86 -2.52 -1.40
C PRO A 101 -15.14 -1.36 -2.09
N GLN A 102 -13.87 -1.57 -2.41
CA GLN A 102 -13.03 -0.68 -3.20
C GLN A 102 -12.84 -1.31 -4.59
N PRO A 103 -13.43 -0.75 -5.66
CA PRO A 103 -13.18 -1.23 -7.01
C PRO A 103 -11.72 -1.00 -7.41
N PHE A 104 -11.24 -1.79 -8.37
CA PHE A 104 -9.90 -1.62 -8.94
C PHE A 104 -9.67 -0.18 -9.41
N ARG A 105 -8.54 0.40 -8.99
CA ARG A 105 -8.05 1.70 -9.42
C ARG A 105 -6.54 1.65 -9.59
N VAL A 106 -6.06 2.40 -10.59
CA VAL A 106 -4.65 2.73 -10.76
C VAL A 106 -4.46 4.16 -10.27
N LEU A 107 -3.47 4.36 -9.42
CA LEU A 107 -3.12 5.64 -8.83
C LEU A 107 -1.75 6.04 -9.38
N VAL A 108 -1.73 7.01 -10.28
CA VAL A 108 -0.52 7.60 -10.85
C VAL A 108 -0.25 8.93 -10.18
N ASN A 109 0.98 9.13 -9.71
CA ASN A 109 1.39 10.32 -8.96
C ASN A 109 0.45 10.72 -7.81
N PRO A 110 -0.07 9.77 -7.00
CA PRO A 110 -1.02 10.13 -5.96
C PRO A 110 -0.34 10.98 -4.88
N VAL A 111 -1.12 11.92 -4.35
CA VAL A 111 -0.89 12.62 -3.09
C VAL A 111 -2.22 12.69 -2.33
N TYR A 112 -2.16 12.71 -1.00
CA TYR A 112 -3.36 12.80 -0.18
C TYR A 112 -3.26 13.91 0.86
N GLU A 113 -4.41 14.49 1.19
CA GLU A 113 -4.55 15.46 2.28
C GLU A 113 -5.66 15.01 3.24
N PRO A 114 -5.50 15.22 4.57
CA PRO A 114 -6.56 14.93 5.53
C PRO A 114 -7.84 15.72 5.27
N VAL A 115 -8.99 15.05 5.39
CA VAL A 115 -10.31 15.71 5.41
C VAL A 115 -10.82 15.66 6.84
N GLY A 116 -10.57 16.74 7.59
CA GLY A 116 -10.89 16.84 9.01
C GLY A 116 -9.81 16.26 9.95
N PRO A 117 -10.01 16.39 11.27
CA PRO A 117 -9.01 16.02 12.26
C PRO A 117 -9.06 14.54 12.66
N ASP A 118 -10.16 13.84 12.34
CA ASP A 118 -10.45 12.52 12.86
C ASP A 118 -9.45 11.47 12.36
N ARG A 119 -9.03 10.60 13.29
CA ARG A 119 -8.14 9.48 13.00
C ARG A 119 -8.74 8.19 13.51
N ALA A 120 -8.43 7.08 12.84
CA ALA A 120 -8.79 5.74 13.27
C ALA A 120 -7.55 4.86 13.32
N ALA A 121 -7.48 3.95 14.28
CA ALA A 121 -6.36 3.04 14.49
C ALA A 121 -6.80 1.59 14.34
N PHE A 122 -6.07 0.83 13.53
CA PHE A 122 -6.29 -0.60 13.29
C PHE A 122 -4.95 -1.28 12.99
N PHE A 123 -4.91 -2.61 13.15
CA PHE A 123 -3.79 -3.41 12.65
C PHE A 123 -3.67 -3.27 11.13
N GLU A 124 -2.47 -2.91 10.68
CA GLU A 124 -2.04 -2.93 9.28
C GLU A 124 -0.95 -3.99 9.11
N GLY A 125 -0.98 -4.69 7.98
CA GLY A 125 0.13 -5.48 7.47
C GLY A 125 0.61 -4.91 6.16
N CYS A 126 1.73 -5.42 5.66
CA CYS A 126 2.28 -5.05 4.37
C CYS A 126 2.90 -6.28 3.70
N LEU A 127 2.70 -6.44 2.40
CA LEU A 127 3.28 -7.54 1.63
C LEU A 127 4.82 -7.52 1.67
N SER A 128 5.40 -6.33 1.81
CA SER A 128 6.85 -6.13 1.98
C SER A 128 7.33 -6.35 3.43
N VAL A 129 6.44 -6.59 4.40
CA VAL A 129 6.82 -6.94 5.79
C VAL A 129 6.10 -8.24 6.17
N PRO A 130 6.50 -9.38 5.57
CA PRO A 130 5.78 -10.62 5.75
C PRO A 130 5.81 -11.09 7.20
N GLY A 131 4.68 -11.60 7.68
CA GLY A 131 4.56 -12.26 8.99
C GLY A 131 4.27 -11.33 10.17
N TYR A 132 4.21 -10.01 9.97
CA TYR A 132 3.97 -9.05 11.05
C TYR A 132 2.90 -8.01 10.69
N GLN A 133 2.22 -7.54 11.72
CA GLN A 133 1.29 -6.43 11.69
C GLN A 133 1.53 -5.52 12.90
N ALA A 134 1.16 -4.25 12.77
CA ALA A 134 1.12 -3.33 13.90
C ALA A 134 -0.07 -2.37 13.75
N VAL A 135 -0.51 -1.80 14.86
CA VAL A 135 -1.55 -0.78 14.89
C VAL A 135 -0.98 0.53 14.35
N VAL A 136 -1.68 1.09 13.37
CA VAL A 136 -1.33 2.38 12.74
C VAL A 136 -2.55 3.30 12.82
N ALA A 137 -2.35 4.52 13.31
CA ALA A 137 -3.35 5.57 13.26
C ALA A 137 -3.30 6.28 11.90
N ARG A 138 -4.43 6.28 11.18
CA ARG A 138 -4.60 6.93 9.87
C ARG A 138 -5.67 8.01 9.94
N HIS A 139 -5.62 8.99 9.05
CA HIS A 139 -6.75 9.90 8.88
C HIS A 139 -8.00 9.10 8.47
N ALA A 140 -9.12 9.39 9.12
CA ALA A 140 -10.38 8.68 8.88
C ALA A 140 -10.94 8.99 7.48
N ALA A 141 -10.62 10.18 6.94
CA ALA A 141 -10.94 10.61 5.60
C ALA A 141 -9.75 11.35 4.98
N VAL A 142 -9.53 11.15 3.68
CA VAL A 142 -8.49 11.85 2.90
C VAL A 142 -9.03 12.24 1.53
N ARG A 143 -8.58 13.39 1.03
CA ARG A 143 -8.76 13.79 -0.36
C ARG A 143 -7.54 13.32 -1.13
N LEU A 144 -7.74 12.41 -2.09
CA LEU A 144 -6.72 11.95 -3.02
C LEU A 144 -6.71 12.88 -4.22
N THR A 145 -5.52 13.31 -4.64
CA THR A 145 -5.31 13.92 -5.95
C THR A 145 -4.20 13.19 -6.70
N GLY A 146 -4.31 13.13 -8.03
CA GLY A 146 -3.37 12.41 -8.89
C GLY A 146 -3.97 12.19 -10.28
N GLU A 147 -3.56 11.11 -10.93
CA GLU A 147 -4.03 10.72 -12.26
C GLU A 147 -4.30 9.20 -12.29
N ASP A 148 -5.06 8.73 -13.27
CA ASP A 148 -5.15 7.31 -13.60
C ASP A 148 -4.14 6.90 -14.69
N GLU A 149 -4.16 5.62 -15.10
CA GLU A 149 -3.23 5.09 -16.11
C GLU A 149 -3.39 5.71 -17.51
N ARG A 150 -4.45 6.51 -17.72
CA ARG A 150 -4.75 7.21 -18.97
C ARG A 150 -4.49 8.71 -18.87
N GLY A 151 -3.94 9.18 -17.74
CA GLY A 151 -3.68 10.60 -17.47
C GLY A 151 -4.95 11.40 -17.15
N ARG A 152 -6.07 10.73 -16.82
CA ARG A 152 -7.28 11.45 -16.38
C ARG A 152 -7.10 11.86 -14.92
N PRO A 153 -7.47 13.10 -14.55
CA PRO A 153 -7.27 13.57 -13.18
C PRO A 153 -8.15 12.79 -12.21
N LEU A 154 -7.56 12.43 -11.07
CA LEU A 154 -8.24 11.93 -9.89
C LEU A 154 -8.29 13.05 -8.85
N ASP A 155 -9.48 13.34 -8.33
CA ASP A 155 -9.71 14.30 -7.25
C ASP A 155 -10.97 13.84 -6.50
N GLU A 156 -10.77 13.02 -5.47
CA GLU A 156 -11.87 12.34 -4.78
C GLU A 156 -11.58 12.14 -3.29
N VAL A 157 -12.64 12.06 -2.49
CA VAL A 157 -12.55 11.85 -1.04
C VAL A 157 -12.79 10.37 -0.73
N PHE A 158 -11.82 9.76 -0.06
CA PHE A 158 -11.94 8.43 0.51
C PHE A 158 -12.18 8.53 2.02
N THR A 159 -12.94 7.57 2.55
CA THR A 159 -13.20 7.43 3.99
C THR A 159 -12.98 6.00 4.46
N GLY A 160 -12.76 5.78 5.75
CA GLY A 160 -12.71 4.44 6.34
C GLY A 160 -11.53 3.60 5.84
N TRP A 161 -11.79 2.32 5.51
CA TRP A 161 -10.73 1.42 5.06
C TRP A 161 -10.14 1.79 3.69
N PRO A 162 -10.94 2.20 2.67
CA PRO A 162 -10.39 2.75 1.43
C PRO A 162 -9.41 3.91 1.66
N ALA A 163 -9.72 4.84 2.56
CA ALA A 163 -8.81 5.94 2.90
C ALA A 163 -7.48 5.45 3.48
N ARG A 164 -7.53 4.38 4.28
CA ARG A 164 -6.33 3.73 4.82
C ARG A 164 -5.49 3.08 3.74
N ILE A 165 -6.11 2.37 2.80
CA ILE A 165 -5.40 1.76 1.66
C ILE A 165 -4.69 2.85 0.85
N VAL A 166 -5.40 3.94 0.50
CA VAL A 166 -4.82 5.07 -0.23
C VAL A 166 -3.61 5.66 0.50
N GLN A 167 -3.73 5.91 1.80
CA GLN A 167 -2.62 6.42 2.62
C GLN A 167 -1.43 5.45 2.64
N HIS A 168 -1.68 4.14 2.78
CA HIS A 168 -0.64 3.11 2.82
C HIS A 168 0.11 3.00 1.49
N GLU A 169 -0.61 2.90 0.38
CA GLU A 169 0.02 2.76 -0.93
C GLU A 169 0.73 4.04 -1.37
N THR A 170 0.19 5.21 -1.03
CA THR A 170 0.85 6.50 -1.32
C THR A 170 2.13 6.65 -0.49
N ASP A 171 2.13 6.25 0.78
CA ASP A 171 3.30 6.26 1.65
C ASP A 171 4.48 5.44 1.07
N HIS A 172 4.21 4.28 0.44
CA HIS A 172 5.27 3.49 -0.23
C HIS A 172 5.98 4.29 -1.32
N LEU A 173 5.25 5.13 -2.05
CA LEU A 173 5.82 5.98 -3.09
C LEU A 173 6.71 7.10 -2.52
N ASP A 174 6.57 7.41 -1.24
CA ASP A 174 7.40 8.35 -0.50
C ASP A 174 8.50 7.64 0.32
N GLY A 175 8.68 6.33 0.15
CA GLY A 175 9.70 5.54 0.85
C GLY A 175 9.35 5.22 2.31
N LEU A 176 8.07 5.36 2.66
CA LEU A 176 7.55 5.10 4.00
C LEU A 176 6.88 3.73 4.05
N LEU A 177 7.19 2.98 5.11
CA LEU A 177 6.49 1.76 5.46
C LEU A 177 5.52 2.05 6.61
N TYR A 178 4.49 1.23 6.75
CA TYR A 178 3.54 1.36 7.86
C TYR A 178 4.23 1.35 9.24
N LEU A 179 5.40 0.69 9.35
CA LEU A 179 6.24 0.66 10.54
C LEU A 179 6.71 2.04 11.00
N ASP A 180 6.88 3.01 10.09
CA ASP A 180 7.30 4.37 10.44
C ASP A 180 6.18 5.18 11.10
N ARG A 181 4.94 4.65 11.06
CA ARG A 181 3.74 5.24 11.67
C ARG A 181 3.11 4.32 12.71
N ALA A 182 3.77 3.20 13.04
CA ALA A 182 3.22 2.16 13.90
C ALA A 182 3.37 2.49 15.38
N GLU A 183 2.37 2.11 16.16
CA GLU A 183 2.50 2.02 17.61
C GLU A 183 3.44 0.85 17.95
N LEU A 184 4.69 1.12 18.34
CA LEU A 184 5.73 0.08 18.39
C LEU A 184 5.39 -1.11 19.30
N ARG A 185 4.70 -0.89 20.43
CA ARG A 185 4.27 -1.96 21.34
C ARG A 185 3.17 -2.86 20.76
N SER A 186 2.54 -2.45 19.66
CA SER A 186 1.50 -3.23 19.00
C SER A 186 2.06 -4.21 17.95
N LEU A 187 3.36 -4.13 17.61
CA LEU A 187 3.98 -5.04 16.65
C LEU A 187 3.78 -6.50 17.08
N SER A 188 3.04 -7.24 16.27
CA SER A 188 2.60 -8.59 16.56
C SER A 188 2.82 -9.47 15.33
N SER A 189 3.18 -10.73 15.53
CA SER A 189 3.16 -11.68 14.43
C SER A 189 1.73 -11.89 13.93
N ASN A 190 1.57 -12.28 12.66
CA ASN A 190 0.25 -12.58 12.09
C ASN A 190 -0.51 -13.61 12.94
N GLN A 191 0.19 -14.64 13.45
CA GLN A 191 -0.40 -15.64 14.32
C GLN A 191 -0.91 -15.03 15.64
N ALA A 192 -0.13 -14.16 16.29
CA ALA A 192 -0.55 -13.52 17.52
C ALA A 192 -1.76 -12.59 17.31
N VAL A 193 -1.83 -11.90 16.16
CA VAL A 193 -3.02 -11.11 15.81
C VAL A 193 -4.25 -11.99 15.69
N LEU A 194 -4.14 -13.13 15.00
CA LEU A 194 -5.25 -14.08 14.86
C LEU A 194 -5.71 -14.65 16.21
N ASP A 195 -4.76 -15.08 17.03
CA ASP A 195 -5.06 -15.78 18.29
C ASP A 195 -5.56 -14.84 19.40
N ARG A 196 -5.15 -13.58 19.39
CA ARG A 196 -5.36 -12.65 20.52
C ARG A 196 -6.11 -11.39 20.14
N TRP A 197 -5.91 -10.88 18.93
CA TRP A 197 -6.31 -9.52 18.55
C TRP A 197 -7.27 -9.47 17.36
N ALA A 198 -7.91 -10.60 17.01
CA ALA A 198 -8.91 -10.72 15.95
C ALA A 198 -10.25 -10.08 16.35
N ARG A 199 -10.19 -8.79 16.70
CA ARG A 199 -11.32 -7.94 17.09
C ARG A 199 -11.57 -6.88 16.01
N PRO A 200 -12.79 -6.32 15.94
CA PRO A 200 -13.07 -5.22 15.02
C PRO A 200 -12.16 -4.01 15.23
N THR A 201 -11.78 -3.71 16.49
CA THR A 201 -10.93 -2.58 16.90
C THR A 201 -9.72 -3.05 17.73
N PRO A 202 -8.62 -2.26 17.81
CA PRO A 202 -7.43 -2.63 18.57
C PRO A 202 -7.51 -2.30 20.07
N ALA A 203 -8.68 -1.94 20.61
CA ALA A 203 -8.82 -1.44 21.99
C ALA A 203 -8.31 -2.44 23.05
N GLU A 204 -8.63 -3.73 22.90
CA GLU A 204 -8.14 -4.79 23.80
C GLU A 204 -6.61 -4.92 23.72
N ALA A 205 -6.05 -4.89 22.51
CA ALA A 205 -4.61 -4.95 22.29
C ALA A 205 -3.91 -3.71 22.90
N ALA A 206 -4.48 -2.52 22.74
CA ALA A 206 -3.96 -1.27 23.30
C ALA A 206 -3.89 -1.31 24.82
N ALA A 207 -4.96 -1.76 25.47
CA ALA A 207 -5.01 -1.92 26.92
C ALA A 207 -4.00 -2.98 27.42
N ALA A 208 -3.93 -4.13 26.74
CA ALA A 208 -3.09 -5.24 27.17
C ALA A 208 -1.58 -5.02 26.92
N LEU A 209 -1.22 -4.41 25.79
CA LEU A 209 0.17 -4.16 25.38
C LEU A 209 0.67 -2.77 25.77
N GLY A 210 -0.23 -1.87 26.19
CA GLY A 210 0.10 -0.56 26.74
C GLY A 210 0.60 0.43 25.69
N PHE A 211 -0.23 0.73 24.69
CA PHE A 211 0.00 1.79 23.69
C PHE A 211 -1.23 2.70 23.52
N PRO A 212 -1.06 3.96 23.11
CA PRO A 212 -2.17 4.88 22.95
C PRO A 212 -3.00 4.58 21.70
N LEU A 213 -4.26 5.02 21.71
CA LEU A 213 -5.11 5.14 20.53
C LEU A 213 -5.51 6.61 20.39
N PRO A 214 -5.74 7.09 19.14
CA PRO A 214 -6.21 8.45 18.90
C PRO A 214 -7.61 8.71 19.45
#